data_AF-A0A2D8RTI8-F1
#
_entry.id   AF-A0A2D8RTI8-F1
#
_cell.length_a   1.000
_cell.length_b   1.000
_cell.length_c   1.000
_cell.angle_alpha   90.00
_cell.angle_beta   90.00
_cell.angle_gamma   90.00
#
_symmetry.space_group_name_H-M   'P 1'
#
loop_
_entity.id
_entity.type
_entity.pdbx_description
1 polymer ?
#
loop_
_entity_poly.entity_id
_entity_poly.type
_entity_poly.pdbx_seq_one_letter_code
_entity_poly.pdbx_strand_id
1 'polypeptide(L)'
;MRKWTGICVVALTLAMLAGCDGKSDAVQPVVLNPERTELYAASCKTCHEDPATGAPQTHDTLAWAPRLAKGEDKLFDNIVNGFNGMPPLGQCIECTAEDFLTLTRFMAAPSIASLQEEDENRETP
;
A
#
# COMPACT_ATOMS: atom_id res chain seq x y z
N MET A 1 49.33 -37.92 4.25
CA MET A 1 48.19 -38.64 4.85
C MET A 1 48.20 -38.37 6.36
N ARG A 2 47.41 -37.40 6.84
CA ARG A 2 47.46 -36.87 8.22
C ARG A 2 46.26 -37.41 9.01
N LYS A 3 46.56 -37.99 10.17
CA LYS A 3 45.64 -38.65 11.11
C LYS A 3 44.78 -37.58 11.80
N TRP A 4 43.46 -37.77 11.86
CA TRP A 4 42.54 -36.87 12.57
C TRP A 4 41.95 -37.61 13.77
N THR A 5 42.59 -37.42 14.93
CA THR A 5 42.07 -37.79 16.25
C THR A 5 41.08 -36.72 16.71
N GLY A 6 39.93 -37.17 17.20
CA GLY A 6 38.84 -36.31 17.67
C GLY A 6 39.18 -35.45 18.88
N ILE A 7 38.47 -34.33 18.97
CA ILE A 7 38.27 -33.56 20.20
C ILE A 7 36.77 -33.32 20.33
N CYS A 8 36.26 -33.76 21.47
CA CYS A 8 34.91 -33.60 21.96
C CYS A 8 34.75 -32.22 22.63
N VAL A 9 33.50 -31.74 22.69
CA VAL A 9 32.91 -30.94 23.79
C VAL A 9 33.08 -29.39 23.74
N VAL A 10 31.93 -28.77 23.42
CA VAL A 10 31.30 -27.59 24.08
C VAL A 10 31.78 -26.18 23.76
N ALA A 11 30.89 -25.41 23.12
CA ALA A 11 30.39 -24.08 23.55
C ALA A 11 29.49 -23.49 22.44
N LEU A 12 28.17 -23.69 22.50
CA LEU A 12 27.20 -22.61 22.76
C LEU A 12 27.81 -21.21 23.02
N THR A 13 27.89 -20.39 21.97
CA THR A 13 27.80 -18.90 22.01
C THR A 13 27.05 -18.49 20.75
N LEU A 14 25.73 -18.44 20.77
CA LEU A 14 24.91 -17.25 21.07
C LEU A 14 25.27 -16.00 20.23
N ALA A 15 24.34 -15.68 19.33
CA ALA A 15 23.93 -14.35 18.85
C ALA A 15 24.90 -13.48 18.02
N MET A 16 24.74 -13.56 16.68
CA MET A 16 24.76 -12.47 15.69
C MET A 16 24.07 -13.08 14.44
N LEU A 17 23.00 -12.59 13.82
CA LEU A 17 22.50 -11.24 13.62
C LEU A 17 20.99 -11.19 13.83
N ALA A 18 20.54 -10.29 14.69
CA ALA A 18 19.19 -9.73 14.58
C ALA A 18 19.17 -8.86 13.32
N GLY A 19 18.74 -9.43 12.19
CA GLY A 19 18.18 -8.64 11.11
C GLY A 19 16.87 -8.07 11.61
N CYS A 20 16.80 -6.76 11.76
CA CYS A 20 15.52 -6.07 11.92
C CYS A 20 14.67 -6.40 10.70
N ASP A 21 13.71 -7.31 10.86
CA ASP A 21 12.57 -7.42 9.96
C ASP A 21 11.72 -6.17 10.22
N GLY A 22 12.13 -5.06 9.59
CA GLY A 22 11.35 -3.85 9.52
C GLY A 22 10.08 -4.19 8.76
N LYS A 23 9.01 -4.50 9.48
CA LYS A 23 7.66 -4.51 8.95
C LYS A 23 7.41 -3.08 8.46
N SER A 24 7.70 -2.83 7.18
CA SER A 24 7.46 -1.54 6.57
C SER A 24 5.96 -1.29 6.65
N ASP A 25 5.55 -0.35 7.51
CA ASP A 25 4.18 0.15 7.59
C ASP A 25 3.80 0.99 6.36
N ALA A 26 4.72 1.14 5.39
CA ALA A 26 4.46 1.82 4.14
C ALA A 26 3.65 0.94 3.20
N VAL A 27 2.57 1.52 2.66
CA VAL A 27 1.78 0.89 1.59
C VAL A 27 2.64 0.84 0.34
N GLN A 28 2.86 -0.36 -0.18
CA GLN A 28 3.58 -0.56 -1.43
C GLN A 28 2.76 -0.02 -2.61
N PRO A 29 3.41 0.43 -3.70
CA PRO A 29 2.71 0.81 -4.92
C PRO A 29 1.81 -0.30 -5.41
N VAL A 30 0.65 0.10 -5.90
CA VAL A 30 -0.30 -0.79 -6.56
C VAL A 30 -0.35 -0.40 -8.02
N VAL A 31 -0.20 -1.39 -8.90
CA VAL A 31 -0.43 -1.22 -10.34
C VAL A 31 -1.77 -1.85 -10.66
N LEU A 32 -2.69 -1.06 -11.21
CA LEU A 32 -3.98 -1.57 -11.65
C LEU A 32 -3.83 -2.37 -12.95
N ASN A 33 -4.63 -3.42 -13.09
CA ASN A 33 -4.83 -4.08 -14.38
C ASN A 33 -5.73 -3.18 -15.29
N PRO A 34 -5.88 -3.50 -16.59
CA PRO A 34 -6.70 -2.68 -17.48
C PRO A 34 -8.14 -2.48 -17.01
N GLU A 35 -8.78 -3.55 -16.54
CA GLU A 35 -10.16 -3.53 -16.02
C GLU A 35 -10.32 -2.55 -14.85
N ARG A 36 -9.49 -2.66 -13.80
CA ARG A 36 -9.56 -1.75 -12.64
C ARG A 36 -9.15 -0.32 -12.98
N THR A 37 -8.31 -0.15 -14.00
CA THR A 37 -7.98 1.18 -14.52
C THR A 37 -9.22 1.87 -15.10
N GLU A 38 -10.04 1.12 -15.84
CA GLU A 38 -11.32 1.62 -16.37
C GLU A 38 -12.33 1.91 -15.26
N LEU A 39 -12.49 1.01 -14.28
CA LEU A 39 -13.36 1.21 -13.12
C LEU A 39 -12.97 2.48 -12.33
N TYR A 40 -11.67 2.64 -12.06
CA TYR A 40 -11.13 3.82 -11.41
C TYR A 40 -11.44 5.09 -12.20
N ALA A 41 -11.16 5.08 -13.50
CA ALA A 41 -11.35 6.24 -14.37
C ALA A 41 -12.83 6.64 -14.51
N ALA A 42 -13.74 5.66 -14.56
CA ALA A 42 -15.18 5.89 -14.71
C ALA A 42 -15.86 6.35 -13.42
N SER A 43 -15.32 5.99 -12.25
CA SER A 43 -16.01 6.16 -10.96
C SER A 43 -15.22 7.00 -9.95
N CYS A 44 -14.05 6.52 -9.54
CA CYS A 44 -13.31 7.09 -8.41
C CYS A 44 -12.58 8.39 -8.77
N LYS A 45 -12.00 8.42 -9.97
CA LYS A 45 -11.11 9.46 -10.46
C LYS A 45 -11.72 10.86 -10.39
N THR A 46 -12.99 10.99 -10.74
CA THR A 46 -13.71 12.27 -10.80
C THR A 46 -13.62 13.06 -9.49
N CYS A 47 -13.57 12.37 -8.35
CA CYS A 47 -13.45 13.03 -7.05
C CYS A 47 -12.03 12.93 -6.50
N HIS A 48 -11.38 11.77 -6.64
CA HIS A 48 -10.09 11.50 -6.00
C HIS A 48 -8.88 12.10 -6.75
N GLU A 49 -9.08 12.73 -7.91
CA GLU A 49 -8.07 13.57 -8.58
C GLU A 49 -8.50 15.04 -8.70
N ASP A 50 -9.68 15.41 -8.19
CA ASP A 50 -10.13 16.80 -8.14
C ASP A 50 -10.04 17.35 -6.71
N PRO A 51 -9.05 18.19 -6.40
CA PRO A 51 -8.90 18.76 -5.06
C PRO A 51 -10.06 19.67 -4.66
N ALA A 52 -10.85 20.20 -5.61
CA ALA A 52 -12.01 21.03 -5.30
C ALA A 52 -13.13 20.26 -4.61
N THR A 53 -13.15 18.93 -4.72
CA THR A 53 -14.16 18.08 -4.08
C THR A 53 -13.90 17.85 -2.58
N GLY A 54 -12.66 18.05 -2.13
CA GLY A 54 -12.24 17.72 -0.76
C GLY A 54 -12.08 16.22 -0.48
N ALA A 55 -12.18 15.36 -1.50
CA ALA A 55 -11.88 13.94 -1.37
C ALA A 55 -10.37 13.71 -1.11
N PRO A 56 -9.98 12.63 -0.40
CA PRO A 56 -8.56 12.30 -0.24
C PRO A 56 -7.94 12.00 -1.62
N GLN A 57 -6.91 12.73 -1.99
CA GLN A 57 -6.36 12.66 -3.34
C GLN A 57 -5.62 11.34 -3.57
N THR A 58 -5.71 10.81 -4.78
CA THR A 58 -4.96 9.63 -5.22
C THR A 58 -3.46 9.89 -5.07
N HIS A 59 -2.76 8.94 -4.47
CA HIS A 59 -1.34 8.98 -4.13
C HIS A 59 -0.93 9.99 -3.05
N ASP A 60 -1.86 10.69 -2.41
CA ASP A 60 -1.58 11.48 -1.19
C ASP A 60 -1.49 10.57 0.03
N THR A 61 -0.33 9.94 0.20
CA THR A 61 -0.07 8.97 1.28
C THR A 61 -0.31 9.58 2.67
N LEU A 62 -0.10 10.89 2.85
CA LEU A 62 -0.34 11.58 4.12
C LEU A 62 -1.84 11.74 4.41
N ALA A 63 -2.64 12.08 3.41
CA ALA A 63 -4.09 12.12 3.57
C ALA A 63 -4.68 10.72 3.83
N TRP A 64 -4.10 9.68 3.23
CA TRP A 64 -4.59 8.30 3.35
C TRP A 64 -4.15 7.59 4.63
N ALA A 65 -2.98 7.90 5.20
CA ALA A 65 -2.48 7.27 6.44
C ALA A 65 -3.51 7.23 7.60
N PRO A 66 -4.15 8.34 8.04
CA PRO A 66 -5.15 8.29 9.11
C PRO A 66 -6.46 7.59 8.72
N ARG A 67 -6.70 7.36 7.42
CA ARG A 67 -7.86 6.62 6.92
C ARG A 67 -7.59 5.12 6.98
N LEU A 68 -6.43 4.68 6.52
CA LEU A 68 -5.98 3.29 6.61
C LEU A 68 -5.86 2.81 8.06
N ALA A 69 -5.46 3.69 8.99
CA ALA A 69 -5.40 3.38 10.42
C ALA A 69 -6.77 3.00 11.04
N LYS A 70 -7.88 3.29 10.37
CA LYS A 70 -9.23 2.87 10.79
C LYS A 70 -9.55 1.42 10.44
N GLY A 71 -8.73 0.77 9.62
CA GLY A 71 -8.93 -0.59 9.13
C GLY A 71 -9.76 -0.67 7.85
N GLU A 72 -9.48 -1.70 7.04
CA GLU A 72 -10.10 -1.91 5.74
C GLU A 72 -11.61 -2.12 5.84
N ASP A 73 -12.10 -2.85 6.85
CA ASP A 73 -13.54 -3.09 7.05
C ASP A 73 -14.32 -1.78 7.18
N LYS A 74 -13.77 -0.81 7.92
CA LYS A 74 -14.45 0.48 8.09
C LYS A 74 -14.42 1.33 6.83
N LEU A 75 -13.32 1.26 6.06
CA LEU A 75 -13.24 1.94 4.77
C LEU A 75 -14.22 1.32 3.77
N PHE A 76 -14.28 0.00 3.71
CA PHE A 76 -15.21 -0.72 2.86
C PHE A 76 -16.68 -0.43 3.21
N ASP A 77 -17.02 -0.42 4.51
CA ASP A 77 -18.36 -0.02 4.99
C ASP A 77 -18.74 1.41 4.54
N ASN A 78 -17.80 2.36 4.64
CA ASN A 78 -18.02 3.72 4.16
C ASN A 78 -18.17 3.79 2.62
N ILE A 79 -17.47 2.92 1.88
CA ILE A 79 -17.59 2.83 0.41
C ILE A 79 -18.96 2.33 0.01
N VAL A 80 -19.41 1.22 0.60
CA VAL A 80 -20.70 0.61 0.28
C VAL A 80 -21.85 1.54 0.62
N ASN A 81 -21.81 2.17 1.80
CA ASN A 81 -22.92 2.99 2.29
C ASN A 81 -22.85 4.47 1.88
N GLY A 82 -21.72 4.91 1.34
CA GLY A 82 -21.43 6.33 1.13
C GLY A 82 -21.05 7.02 2.45
N PHE A 83 -20.18 8.03 2.35
CA PHE A 83 -19.67 8.73 3.54
C PHE A 83 -19.14 10.13 3.19
N ASN A 84 -19.55 11.13 3.97
CA ASN A 84 -18.99 12.50 3.91
C ASN A 84 -18.90 13.10 2.49
N GLY A 85 -19.98 12.96 1.71
CA GLY A 85 -20.05 13.45 0.33
C GLY A 85 -19.68 12.40 -0.74
N MET A 86 -19.04 11.29 -0.36
CA MET A 86 -18.85 10.16 -1.27
C MET A 86 -20.18 9.39 -1.42
N PRO A 87 -20.70 9.20 -2.65
CA PRO A 87 -21.94 8.48 -2.88
C PRO A 87 -21.79 6.98 -2.56
N PRO A 88 -22.90 6.27 -2.25
CA PRO A 88 -22.88 4.82 -2.09
C PRO A 88 -22.22 4.11 -3.28
N LEU A 89 -21.42 3.09 -2.98
CA LEU A 89 -20.60 2.33 -3.93
C LEU A 89 -19.58 3.19 -4.71
N GLY A 90 -19.32 4.44 -4.32
CA GLY A 90 -18.41 5.32 -5.04
C GLY A 90 -18.77 5.51 -6.52
N GLN A 91 -20.05 5.40 -6.87
CA GLN A 91 -20.58 5.34 -8.25
C GLN A 91 -20.16 4.13 -9.10
N CYS A 92 -19.43 3.16 -8.53
CA CYS A 92 -19.04 1.95 -9.23
C CYS A 92 -20.00 0.80 -8.93
N ILE A 93 -21.11 0.73 -9.66
CA ILE A 93 -22.14 -0.32 -9.46
C ILE A 93 -21.63 -1.70 -9.88
N GLU A 94 -20.66 -1.74 -10.79
CA GLU A 94 -20.05 -2.97 -11.30
C GLU A 94 -18.87 -3.48 -10.44
N CYS A 95 -18.37 -2.66 -9.51
CA CYS A 95 -17.23 -3.03 -8.66
C CYS A 95 -17.60 -4.17 -7.70
N THR A 96 -16.70 -5.13 -7.58
CA THR A 96 -16.74 -6.13 -6.50
C THR A 96 -16.12 -5.58 -5.21
N ALA A 97 -16.29 -6.30 -4.10
CA ALA A 97 -15.59 -5.97 -2.86
C ALA A 97 -14.06 -5.93 -3.04
N GLU A 98 -13.51 -6.84 -3.85
CA GLU A 98 -12.08 -6.86 -4.15
C GLU A 98 -11.64 -5.63 -4.95
N ASP A 99 -12.47 -5.17 -5.89
CA ASP A 99 -12.17 -3.96 -6.65
C ASP A 99 -12.15 -2.73 -5.75
N PHE A 100 -13.13 -2.59 -4.87
CA PHE A 100 -13.14 -1.48 -3.90
C PHE A 100 -11.90 -1.45 -3.02
N LEU A 101 -11.48 -2.61 -2.50
CA LEU A 101 -10.27 -2.70 -1.68
C LEU A 101 -9.01 -2.43 -2.49
N THR A 102 -8.92 -2.96 -3.72
CA THR A 102 -7.77 -2.74 -4.60
C THR A 102 -7.65 -1.27 -5.02
N LEU A 103 -8.76 -0.64 -5.40
CA LEU A 103 -8.82 0.77 -5.77
C LEU A 103 -8.52 1.68 -4.58
N THR A 104 -8.98 1.32 -3.37
CA THR A 104 -8.62 2.04 -2.14
C THR A 104 -7.11 1.99 -1.88
N ARG A 105 -6.50 0.80 -1.99
CA ARG A 105 -5.05 0.65 -1.82
C ARG A 105 -4.28 1.39 -2.90
N PHE A 106 -4.74 1.37 -4.16
CA PHE A 106 -4.16 2.14 -5.24
C PHE A 106 -4.15 3.65 -4.96
N MET A 107 -5.29 4.21 -4.53
CA MET A 107 -5.36 5.62 -4.17
C MET A 107 -4.50 5.96 -2.95
N ALA A 108 -4.32 5.02 -2.01
CA ALA A 108 -3.53 5.25 -0.80
C ALA A 108 -2.02 4.99 -0.96
N ALA A 109 -1.62 4.27 -1.99
CA ALA A 109 -0.22 3.94 -2.26
C ALA A 109 0.51 5.12 -2.90
N PRO A 110 1.84 5.24 -2.71
CA PRO A 110 2.64 6.20 -3.47
C PRO A 110 2.54 5.91 -4.97
N SER A 111 2.67 6.96 -5.77
CA SER A 111 2.73 6.81 -7.23
C SER A 111 4.04 6.12 -7.64
N ILE A 112 4.03 5.43 -8.78
CA ILE A 112 5.26 4.85 -9.33
C ILE A 112 6.27 5.95 -9.68
N ALA A 113 5.81 7.11 -10.14
CA ALA A 113 6.68 8.26 -10.44
C ALA A 113 7.44 8.74 -9.20
N SER A 114 6.77 8.87 -8.06
CA SER A 114 7.43 9.28 -6.81
C SER A 114 8.50 8.31 -6.33
N LEU A 115 8.39 7.02 -6.66
CA LEU A 115 9.45 6.05 -6.33
C LEU A 115 10.67 6.15 -7.24
N GLN A 116 10.45 6.45 -8.52
CA GLN A 116 11.54 6.62 -9.48
C GLN A 116 12.39 7.84 -9.13
N GLU A 117 11.76 8.91 -8.63
CA GLU A 117 12.46 10.10 -8.13
C GLU A 117 13.30 9.80 -6.87
N GLU A 118 12.82 8.94 -5.97
CA GLU A 118 13.59 8.52 -4.79
C GLU A 118 14.78 7.62 -5.15
N ASP A 119 14.63 6.75 -6.15
CA ASP A 119 15.74 5.93 -6.63
C ASP A 119 16.80 6.79 -7.34
N GLU A 120 16.38 7.71 -8.22
CA GLU A 120 17.31 8.64 -8.89
C GLU A 120 18.05 9.55 -7.91
N ASN A 121 17.37 10.07 -6.88
CA ASN A 121 17.99 10.91 -5.85
C ASN A 121 18.85 10.13 -4.84
N ARG A 122 18.78 8.78 -4.83
CA ARG A 122 19.64 7.90 -4.03
C ARG A 122 20.95 7.55 -4.74
N GLU A 123 21.00 7.68 -6.06
CA GLU A 123 22.16 7.31 -6.90
C GLU A 123 23.14 8.46 -7.18
N THR A 124 22.83 9.68 -6.77
CA THR A 124 23.78 10.81 -6.81
C THR A 124 24.72 10.81 -5.58
N PRO A 125 26.06 10.77 -5.76
CA PRO A 125 27.04 10.76 -4.66
C PRO A 125 27.10 12.05 -3.83
#